data_AF-A0A7S3YD73-F1
#
_entry.id   AF-A0A7S3YD73-F1
#
_cell.length_a   1.000
_cell.length_b   1.000
_cell.length_c   1.000
_cell.angle_alpha   90.00
_cell.angle_beta   90.00
_cell.angle_gamma   90.00
#
_symmetry.space_group_name_H-M   'P 1'
#
loop_
_entity.id
_entity.type
_entity.pdbx_description
1 polymer ?
#
loop_
_entity_poly.entity_id
_entity_poly.type
_entity_poly.pdbx_seq_one_letter_code
_entity_poly.pdbx_strand_id
1 'polypeptide(L)'
;MFSRVFRWLPRTAKRFSMRNMGHFIRPYPPKTQQKLSFLGMKRSLFIETKDTPNPKSLKFNPGRMVLEEGAMDFNDKKAAGVSPLAKRLFDLEGVTNVFLGSDFVSVTVEDESLWHDTKPEVFAVLMDFYQRYAPFGFDLI
;
A
#
# COMPACT_ATOMS: atom_id res chain seq x y z
N MET A 1 87.27 18.99 35.68
CA MET A 1 87.70 17.86 34.81
C MET A 1 86.72 16.70 35.06
N PHE A 2 85.95 16.33 34.02
CA PHE A 2 85.19 15.07 33.81
C PHE A 2 84.22 14.43 34.84
N SER A 3 83.18 13.80 34.25
CA SER A 3 82.26 12.76 34.77
C SER A 3 81.22 13.19 35.83
N ARG A 4 79.90 13.15 35.60
CA ARG A 4 78.99 12.09 35.05
C ARG A 4 79.03 10.76 35.83
N VAL A 5 78.14 10.63 36.82
CA VAL A 5 77.52 9.36 37.28
C VAL A 5 76.06 9.70 37.67
N PHE A 6 74.96 9.29 37.03
CA PHE A 6 74.35 7.98 36.72
C PHE A 6 73.63 7.27 37.89
N ARG A 7 72.28 7.09 37.74
CA ARG A 7 71.51 5.83 37.99
C ARG A 7 71.31 5.42 39.49
N TRP A 8 70.18 4.91 40.03
CA TRP A 8 68.81 4.43 39.66
C TRP A 8 67.94 4.41 40.98
N LEU A 9 66.74 3.81 41.12
CA LEU A 9 65.42 3.94 40.46
C LEU A 9 64.40 2.94 41.08
N PRO A 10 63.16 3.36 41.40
CA PRO A 10 62.00 2.47 41.19
C PRO A 10 60.81 3.20 40.50
N ARG A 11 59.79 2.54 39.94
CA ARG A 11 59.54 1.11 39.65
C ARG A 11 58.53 1.03 38.49
N THR A 12 58.87 0.30 37.43
CA THR A 12 57.93 -0.45 36.56
C THR A 12 56.59 0.20 36.18
N ALA A 13 56.58 1.06 35.16
CA ALA A 13 55.36 1.30 34.37
C ALA A 13 55.00 0.01 33.59
N LYS A 14 53.75 -0.46 33.69
CA LYS A 14 53.31 -1.68 33.00
C LYS A 14 53.22 -1.48 31.49
N ARG A 15 54.15 -2.11 30.77
CA ARG A 15 54.11 -2.55 29.36
C ARG A 15 52.79 -2.28 28.62
N PHE A 16 52.74 -1.14 27.93
CA PHE A 16 51.66 -0.78 27.00
C PHE A 16 51.76 -1.69 25.76
N SER A 17 50.75 -2.53 25.52
CA SER A 17 50.72 -3.45 24.38
C SER A 17 49.75 -2.92 23.32
N MET A 18 50.28 -2.21 22.32
CA MET A 18 49.49 -1.87 21.13
C MET A 18 49.14 -3.13 20.33
N ARG A 19 47.84 -3.39 20.13
CA ARG A 19 47.33 -4.17 18.99
C ARG A 19 46.14 -3.45 18.38
N ASN A 20 46.36 -2.98 17.15
CA ASN A 20 45.42 -2.65 16.08
C ASN A 20 44.00 -2.12 16.37
N MET A 21 43.79 -0.90 15.87
CA MET A 21 42.71 -0.58 14.92
C MET A 21 41.25 -0.71 15.39
N GLY A 22 40.87 0.10 16.38
CA GLY A 22 39.50 0.61 16.44
C GLY A 22 39.33 1.77 15.45
N HIS A 23 38.64 1.56 14.34
CA HIS A 23 38.25 2.66 13.46
C HIS A 23 37.37 3.66 14.23
N PHE A 24 37.55 4.95 13.96
CA PHE A 24 36.77 6.03 14.56
C PHE A 24 35.35 6.03 13.97
N ILE A 25 34.50 5.11 14.44
CA ILE A 25 33.08 5.06 14.07
C ILE A 25 32.45 6.33 14.63
N ARG A 26 32.29 7.33 13.75
CA ARG A 26 31.46 8.50 14.02
C ARG A 26 30.10 7.98 14.47
N PRO A 27 29.60 8.34 15.67
CA PRO A 27 28.26 7.91 16.08
C PRO A 27 27.28 8.49 15.06
N TYR A 28 26.64 7.60 14.31
CA TYR A 28 25.48 8.01 13.51
C TYR A 28 24.47 8.63 14.47
N PRO A 29 23.82 9.74 14.09
CA PRO A 29 22.66 10.21 14.86
C PRO A 29 21.67 9.05 14.91
N PRO A 30 21.03 8.77 16.07
CA PRO A 30 20.03 7.73 16.14
C PRO A 30 18.99 8.02 15.07
N LYS A 31 18.69 7.02 14.23
CA LYS A 31 17.47 7.04 13.44
C LYS A 31 16.31 6.94 14.42
N THR A 32 15.92 8.08 14.99
CA THR A 32 14.59 8.30 15.54
C THR A 32 13.62 8.22 14.37
N GLN A 33 13.38 6.98 13.93
CA GLN A 33 12.57 6.68 12.76
C GLN A 33 11.17 7.18 13.09
N GLN A 34 10.75 8.17 12.32
CA GLN A 34 9.74 9.13 12.72
C GLN A 34 8.41 8.43 13.01
N LYS A 35 8.12 8.14 14.28
CA LYS A 35 6.78 7.73 14.72
C LYS A 35 5.89 8.98 14.86
N LEU A 36 5.87 9.79 13.81
CA LEU A 36 5.11 11.03 13.73
C LEU A 36 3.91 10.80 12.81
N SER A 37 2.73 10.79 13.43
CA SER A 37 1.40 10.80 12.80
C SER A 37 1.14 9.74 11.72
N PHE A 38 0.60 8.58 12.15
CA PHE A 38 -0.41 7.82 11.40
C PHE A 38 -1.75 8.59 11.32
N LEU A 39 -1.68 9.91 11.09
CA LEU A 39 -2.80 10.84 11.16
C LEU A 39 -2.71 11.77 9.95
N GLY A 40 -3.57 11.55 8.95
CA GLY A 40 -3.74 12.53 7.87
C GLY A 40 -2.89 12.35 6.61
N MET A 41 -2.56 11.12 6.21
CA MET A 41 -2.43 10.89 4.76
C MET A 41 -3.81 11.14 4.15
N LYS A 42 -3.96 12.30 3.51
CA LYS A 42 -5.21 12.89 3.01
C LYS A 42 -6.02 11.83 2.26
N ARG A 43 -7.33 11.74 2.55
CA ARG A 43 -8.26 10.71 2.02
C ARG A 43 -8.56 10.87 0.51
N SER A 44 -7.54 10.90 -0.34
CA SER A 44 -7.70 10.77 -1.78
C SER A 44 -7.69 9.28 -2.13
N LEU A 45 -8.88 8.66 -2.16
CA LEU A 45 -9.06 7.48 -2.99
C LEU A 45 -8.90 7.98 -4.44
N PHE A 46 -7.95 7.41 -5.18
CA PHE A 46 -7.77 7.69 -6.59
C PHE A 46 -8.06 6.39 -7.32
N ILE A 47 -9.08 6.41 -8.17
CA ILE A 47 -9.49 5.26 -8.97
C ILE A 47 -9.03 5.54 -10.39
N GLU A 48 -8.06 4.77 -10.87
CA GLU A 48 -7.68 4.77 -12.28
C GLU A 48 -8.74 4.02 -13.09
N THR A 49 -9.07 4.48 -14.30
CA THR A 49 -9.78 3.67 -15.29
C THR A 49 -8.82 3.25 -16.38
N LYS A 50 -8.93 2.00 -16.85
CA LYS A 50 -8.21 1.45 -17.99
C LYS A 50 -9.22 0.87 -18.96
N ASP A 51 -9.11 1.26 -20.21
CA ASP A 51 -9.92 0.71 -21.28
C ASP A 51 -9.53 -0.75 -21.50
N THR A 52 -10.48 -1.57 -21.94
CA THR A 52 -10.25 -2.98 -22.26
C THR A 52 -10.47 -3.22 -23.76
N PRO A 53 -10.04 -4.37 -24.32
CA PRO A 53 -10.36 -4.71 -25.72
C PRO A 53 -11.86 -4.82 -26.01
N ASN A 54 -12.71 -4.93 -24.99
CA ASN A 54 -14.15 -4.84 -25.12
C ASN A 54 -14.62 -3.41 -24.79
N PRO A 55 -15.18 -2.64 -25.74
CA PRO A 55 -15.67 -1.28 -25.44
C PRO A 55 -16.81 -1.26 -24.40
N LYS A 56 -17.56 -2.37 -24.28
CA LYS A 56 -18.59 -2.52 -23.25
C LYS A 56 -18.04 -2.79 -21.84
N SER A 57 -16.73 -3.01 -21.67
CA SER A 57 -16.11 -3.29 -20.37
C SER A 57 -15.02 -2.27 -20.03
N LEU A 58 -15.11 -1.67 -18.85
CA LEU A 58 -14.07 -0.79 -18.30
C LEU A 58 -13.50 -1.38 -17.00
N LYS A 59 -12.17 -1.30 -16.87
CA LYS A 59 -11.45 -1.71 -15.67
C LYS A 59 -11.17 -0.51 -14.77
N PHE A 60 -11.53 -0.64 -13.50
CA PHE A 60 -11.35 0.33 -12.44
C PHE A 60 -10.33 -0.19 -11.42
N ASN A 61 -9.28 0.59 -11.18
CA ASN A 61 -8.18 0.26 -10.29
C ASN A 61 -8.20 1.24 -9.09
N PRO A 62 -8.79 0.86 -7.93
CA PRO A 62 -8.94 1.76 -6.77
C PRO A 62 -7.67 2.01 -5.96
N GLY A 63 -6.51 1.49 -6.40
CA GLY A 63 -5.25 1.55 -5.64
C GLY A 63 -5.29 0.80 -4.30
N ARG A 64 -6.25 -0.13 -4.16
CA ARG A 64 -6.54 -0.91 -2.95
C ARG A 64 -6.91 -2.33 -3.34
N MET A 65 -6.77 -3.24 -2.38
CA MET A 65 -7.25 -4.61 -2.51
C MET A 65 -8.78 -4.62 -2.68
N VAL A 66 -9.26 -5.50 -3.55
CA VAL A 66 -10.67 -5.76 -3.88
C VAL A 66 -11.05 -7.14 -3.35
N LEU A 67 -10.25 -8.17 -3.69
CA LEU A 67 -10.30 -9.52 -3.12
C LEU A 67 -8.92 -9.89 -2.55
N GLU A 68 -8.90 -10.72 -1.50
CA GLU A 68 -7.65 -11.23 -0.91
C GLU A 68 -6.96 -12.25 -1.82
N GLU A 69 -7.72 -13.24 -2.30
CA GLU A 69 -7.22 -14.31 -3.17
C GLU A 69 -8.17 -14.56 -4.36
N GLY A 70 -7.58 -14.98 -5.48
CA GLY A 70 -8.31 -15.36 -6.68
C GLY A 70 -8.98 -14.20 -7.42
N ALA A 71 -10.08 -14.52 -8.08
CA ALA A 71 -10.97 -13.58 -8.77
C ALA A 71 -12.39 -14.15 -8.78
N MET A 72 -13.40 -13.28 -8.82
CA MET A 72 -14.81 -13.66 -8.87
C MET A 72 -15.50 -12.99 -10.05
N ASP A 73 -16.22 -13.78 -10.84
CA ASP A 73 -17.00 -13.32 -11.98
C ASP A 73 -18.50 -13.40 -11.67
N PHE A 74 -19.20 -12.29 -11.85
CA PHE A 74 -20.63 -12.17 -11.58
C PHE A 74 -21.35 -11.78 -12.87
N ASN A 75 -22.21 -12.68 -13.35
CA ASN A 75 -22.99 -12.51 -14.58
C ASN A 75 -24.47 -12.17 -14.32
N ASP A 76 -24.89 -12.12 -13.05
CA ASP A 76 -26.23 -11.72 -12.67
C ASP A 76 -26.29 -11.16 -11.24
N LYS A 77 -27.39 -10.44 -10.96
CA LYS A 77 -27.64 -9.80 -9.67
C LYS A 77 -27.84 -10.79 -8.51
N LYS A 78 -28.18 -12.06 -8.77
CA LYS A 78 -28.29 -13.09 -7.72
C LYS A 78 -26.93 -13.61 -7.30
N ALA A 79 -26.05 -13.94 -8.25
CA ALA A 79 -24.67 -14.34 -7.95
C ALA A 79 -23.92 -13.23 -7.20
N ALA A 80 -24.16 -11.96 -7.57
CA ALA A 80 -23.58 -10.80 -6.89
C ALA A 80 -23.99 -10.66 -5.40
N GLY A 81 -24.96 -11.43 -4.91
CA GLY A 81 -25.40 -11.39 -3.51
C GLY A 81 -24.32 -11.78 -2.48
N VAL A 82 -23.25 -12.46 -2.91
CA VAL A 82 -22.11 -12.86 -2.05
C VAL A 82 -21.00 -11.80 -1.96
N SER A 83 -21.16 -10.61 -2.58
CA SER A 83 -20.26 -9.49 -2.35
C SER A 83 -21.04 -8.18 -2.24
N PRO A 84 -20.94 -7.45 -1.11
CA PRO A 84 -21.60 -6.16 -0.95
C PRO A 84 -21.21 -5.12 -2.01
N LEU A 85 -20.01 -5.23 -2.59
CA LEU A 85 -19.56 -4.38 -3.71
C LEU A 85 -20.25 -4.77 -5.02
N ALA A 86 -20.18 -6.06 -5.40
CA ALA A 86 -20.78 -6.53 -6.65
C ALA A 86 -22.28 -6.23 -6.68
N LYS A 87 -22.99 -6.49 -5.57
CA LYS A 87 -24.42 -6.19 -5.43
C LYS A 87 -24.76 -4.73 -5.75
N ARG A 88 -23.99 -3.77 -5.21
CA ARG A 88 -24.18 -2.33 -5.45
C ARG A 88 -23.86 -1.92 -6.89
N LEU A 89 -22.90 -2.57 -7.53
CA LEU A 89 -22.60 -2.33 -8.95
C LEU A 89 -23.71 -2.87 -9.86
N PHE A 90 -24.37 -3.98 -9.48
CA PHE A 90 -25.59 -4.48 -10.12
C PHE A 90 -26.88 -3.73 -9.71
N ASP A 91 -26.79 -2.69 -8.88
CA ASP A 91 -27.88 -1.74 -8.66
C ASP A 91 -27.85 -0.58 -9.67
N LEU A 92 -26.76 -0.43 -10.45
CA LEU A 92 -26.62 0.58 -11.50
C LEU A 92 -27.30 0.14 -12.81
N GLU A 93 -27.76 1.11 -13.60
CA GLU A 93 -28.46 0.85 -14.86
C GLU A 93 -27.53 0.26 -15.92
N GLY A 94 -28.04 -0.73 -16.68
CA GLY A 94 -27.34 -1.38 -17.78
C GLY A 94 -26.14 -2.27 -17.42
N VAL A 95 -25.78 -2.44 -16.14
CA VAL A 95 -24.68 -3.33 -15.74
C VAL A 95 -25.07 -4.80 -15.94
N THR A 96 -24.33 -5.50 -16.79
CA THR A 96 -24.57 -6.91 -17.17
C THR A 96 -23.61 -7.90 -16.51
N ASN A 97 -22.36 -7.48 -16.26
CA ASN A 97 -21.35 -8.32 -15.64
C ASN A 97 -20.41 -7.47 -14.76
N VAL A 98 -19.99 -8.05 -13.63
CA VAL A 98 -18.98 -7.47 -12.73
C VAL A 98 -17.93 -8.54 -12.43
N PHE A 99 -16.67 -8.24 -12.74
CA PHE A 99 -15.53 -9.10 -12.42
C PHE A 99 -14.67 -8.44 -11.34
N LEU A 100 -14.50 -9.10 -10.20
CA LEU A 100 -13.63 -8.67 -9.12
C LEU A 100 -12.30 -9.43 -9.23
N GLY A 101 -11.20 -8.71 -9.41
CA GLY A 101 -9.84 -9.25 -9.25
C GLY A 101 -9.27 -8.92 -7.87
N SER A 102 -7.97 -9.14 -7.67
CA SER A 102 -7.29 -8.81 -6.41
C SER A 102 -7.10 -7.30 -6.20
N ASP A 103 -6.79 -6.53 -7.25
CA ASP A 103 -6.49 -5.09 -7.21
C ASP A 103 -7.40 -4.24 -8.12
N PHE A 104 -8.43 -4.84 -8.72
CA PHE A 104 -9.28 -4.19 -9.71
C PHE A 104 -10.70 -4.71 -9.75
N VAL A 105 -11.58 -3.87 -10.28
CA VAL A 105 -12.98 -4.18 -10.61
C VAL A 105 -13.14 -3.95 -12.11
N SER A 106 -13.63 -4.93 -12.86
CA SER A 106 -14.12 -4.69 -14.22
C SER A 106 -15.64 -4.67 -14.19
N VAL A 107 -16.24 -3.68 -14.83
CA VAL A 107 -17.70 -3.58 -15.01
C VAL A 107 -17.99 -3.63 -16.48
N THR A 108 -19.02 -4.39 -16.86
CA THR A 108 -19.50 -4.53 -18.24
C THR A 108 -20.94 -4.05 -18.33
N VAL A 109 -21.23 -3.20 -19.30
CA VAL A 109 -22.57 -2.66 -19.57
C VAL A 109 -23.20 -3.31 -20.81
N GLU A 110 -24.52 -3.22 -20.95
CA GLU A 110 -25.24 -3.74 -22.11
C GLU A 110 -24.93 -2.97 -23.40
N ASP A 111 -24.69 -1.67 -23.32
CA ASP A 111 -24.37 -0.78 -24.44
C ASP A 111 -23.28 0.22 -24.06
N GLU A 112 -22.33 0.47 -24.96
CA GLU A 112 -21.20 1.37 -24.73
C GLU A 112 -21.64 2.82 -24.46
N SER A 113 -22.77 3.25 -25.04
CA SER A 113 -23.30 4.61 -24.85
C SER A 113 -23.65 4.94 -23.39
N LEU A 114 -24.00 3.92 -22.59
CA LEU A 114 -24.31 4.08 -21.16
C LEU A 114 -23.10 4.54 -20.34
N TRP A 115 -21.87 4.35 -20.82
CA TRP A 115 -20.67 4.76 -20.09
C TRP A 115 -20.58 6.27 -19.81
N HIS A 116 -21.37 7.12 -20.48
CA HIS A 116 -21.44 8.54 -20.12
C HIS A 116 -21.97 8.73 -18.69
N ASP A 117 -23.02 7.99 -18.33
CA ASP A 117 -23.77 8.14 -17.08
C ASP A 117 -23.39 7.06 -16.06
N THR A 118 -23.23 5.80 -16.47
CA THR A 118 -22.85 4.70 -15.56
C THR A 118 -21.43 4.87 -15.00
N LYS A 119 -20.50 5.51 -15.73
CA LYS A 119 -19.10 5.68 -15.26
C LYS A 119 -18.97 6.56 -14.00
N PRO A 120 -19.56 7.78 -13.91
CA PRO A 120 -19.57 8.54 -12.66
C PRO A 120 -20.31 7.82 -11.52
N GLU A 121 -21.34 7.03 -11.81
CA GLU A 121 -22.03 6.21 -10.80
C GLU A 121 -21.13 5.08 -10.24
N VAL A 122 -20.41 4.35 -11.10
CA VAL A 122 -19.43 3.34 -10.67
C VAL A 122 -18.35 3.97 -9.78
N PHE A 123 -17.86 5.16 -10.14
CA PHE A 123 -16.95 5.91 -9.26
C PHE A 123 -17.60 6.26 -7.92
N ALA A 124 -18.86 6.71 -7.89
CA ALA A 124 -19.58 7.02 -6.66
C ALA A 124 -19.77 5.79 -5.75
N VAL A 125 -20.14 4.64 -6.33
CA VAL A 125 -20.28 3.36 -5.61
C VAL A 125 -18.94 2.93 -5.01
N LEU A 126 -17.87 2.91 -5.80
CA LEU A 126 -16.52 2.57 -5.33
C LEU A 126 -16.03 3.54 -4.24
N MET A 127 -16.32 4.84 -4.39
CA MET A 127 -15.97 5.87 -3.40
C MET A 127 -16.72 5.70 -2.08
N ASP A 128 -18.06 5.55 -2.06
CA ASP A 128 -18.80 5.30 -0.81
C ASP A 128 -18.35 4.00 -0.16
N PHE A 129 -18.17 2.94 -0.96
CA PHE A 129 -17.73 1.64 -0.50
C PHE A 129 -16.38 1.74 0.21
N TYR A 130 -15.33 2.21 -0.48
CA TYR A 130 -14.03 2.37 0.16
C TYR A 130 -14.02 3.46 1.24
N GLN A 131 -14.89 4.47 1.25
CA GLN A 131 -14.97 5.42 2.37
C GLN A 131 -15.57 4.80 3.64
N ARG A 132 -16.61 3.96 3.50
CA ARG A 132 -17.21 3.21 4.62
C ARG A 132 -16.32 2.10 5.15
N TYR A 133 -15.71 1.33 4.25
CA TYR A 133 -15.00 0.09 4.60
C TYR A 133 -13.46 0.24 4.66
N ALA A 134 -12.85 1.36 4.24
CA ALA A 134 -11.40 1.58 4.41
C ALA A 134 -10.84 1.50 5.85
N PRO A 135 -11.55 1.84 6.94
CA PRO A 135 -11.01 1.65 8.29
C PRO A 135 -11.15 0.20 8.78
N PHE A 136 -11.99 -0.61 8.14
CA PHE A 136 -12.25 -2.01 8.45
C PHE A 136 -11.79 -2.88 7.29
N GLY A 137 -10.47 -2.99 7.12
CA GLY A 137 -9.94 -4.00 6.19
C GLY A 137 -10.58 -5.36 6.47
N PHE A 138 -10.74 -6.14 5.40
CA PHE A 138 -11.11 -7.57 5.39
C PHE A 138 -12.60 -7.95 5.30
N ASP A 139 -13.57 -7.06 5.55
CA ASP A 139 -15.02 -7.38 5.41
C ASP A 139 -15.61 -7.01 4.01
N LEU A 140 -15.06 -7.56 2.92
CA LEU A 140 -15.45 -7.21 1.53
C LEU A 140 -16.20 -8.31 0.74
N ILE A 141 -16.42 -9.48 1.35
CA ILE A 141 -17.10 -10.65 0.78
C ILE A 141 -18.10 -11.18 1.80
#